data_AF-A0A0B7KL23-F1
#
_entry.id   AF-A0A0B7KL23-F1
#
_cell.length_a   1.000
_cell.length_b   1.000
_cell.length_c   1.000
_cell.angle_alpha   90.00
_cell.angle_beta   90.00
_cell.angle_gamma   90.00
#
_symmetry.space_group_name_H-M   'P 1'
#
loop_
_entity.id
_entity.type
_entity.pdbx_description
1 polymer ?
#
loop_
_entity_poly.entity_id
_entity_poly.type
_entity_poly.pdbx_seq_one_letter_code
_entity_poly.pdbx_strand_id
1 'polypeptide(L)'
;MNHLTGREDAINRGIFNKEVSDYEVSAVYKHPEATADIVLVHGLKGHPKKTWRSKNDVFWPTDLLPASLKDEKANVLVYGYNADVYSSNSAKSPSDNHIFQHARSLVTSLTQFRRGEKTVELPIIWIVHSFGGIVVKKALLFSQELQLVEQQHYRSLFVSTYAIIFLGTPHNGSDIAKWGHVVEAAINIAVPQKLFATESH
;
A
#
# COMPACT_ATOMS: atom_id res chain seq x y z
N MET A 1 -22.06 -5.43 -42.74
CA MET A 1 -21.95 -4.75 -41.44
C MET A 1 -21.73 -5.83 -40.39
N ASN A 2 -20.81 -5.63 -39.45
CA ASN A 2 -20.34 -6.55 -38.38
C ASN A 2 -19.11 -7.40 -38.73
N HIS A 3 -17.93 -6.76 -38.73
CA HIS A 3 -16.66 -7.50 -38.64
C HIS A 3 -15.57 -6.79 -37.81
N LEU A 4 -15.95 -5.92 -36.86
CA LEU A 4 -14.97 -5.14 -36.07
C LEU A 4 -15.05 -5.35 -34.55
N THR A 5 -16.10 -5.97 -34.01
CA THR A 5 -16.31 -6.10 -32.56
C THR A 5 -15.43 -7.14 -31.86
N GLY A 6 -14.73 -8.02 -32.58
CA GLY A 6 -13.91 -9.08 -31.95
C GLY A 6 -12.46 -8.72 -31.66
N ARG A 7 -11.94 -7.62 -32.23
CA ARG A 7 -10.50 -7.26 -32.14
C ARG A 7 -10.20 -6.22 -31.06
N GLU A 8 -11.19 -5.41 -30.68
CA GLU A 8 -11.09 -4.44 -29.59
C GLU A 8 -11.11 -5.11 -28.20
N ASP A 9 -11.88 -6.19 -28.04
CA ASP A 9 -12.00 -6.95 -26.77
C ASP A 9 -10.73 -7.72 -26.36
N ALA A 10 -9.83 -7.99 -27.32
CA ALA A 10 -8.58 -8.72 -27.07
C ALA A 10 -7.43 -7.82 -26.62
N ILE A 11 -7.48 -6.52 -26.95
CA ILE A 11 -6.44 -5.53 -26.62
C ILE A 11 -6.61 -4.97 -25.20
N ASN A 12 -7.80 -5.18 -24.60
CA ASN A 12 -8.22 -4.49 -23.38
C ASN A 12 -8.04 -5.29 -22.08
N ARG A 13 -7.30 -6.41 -22.10
CA ARG A 13 -7.10 -7.24 -20.90
C ARG A 13 -5.83 -6.83 -20.19
N GLY A 14 -5.98 -6.07 -19.11
CA GLY A 14 -4.85 -5.72 -18.22
C GLY A 14 -4.11 -6.95 -17.71
N ILE A 15 -2.88 -6.74 -17.25
CA ILE A 15 -2.00 -7.81 -16.75
C ILE A 15 -2.27 -8.00 -15.27
N PHE A 16 -2.62 -9.21 -14.86
CA PHE A 16 -2.86 -9.58 -13.46
C PHE A 16 -1.67 -10.30 -12.87
N ASN A 17 -1.31 -9.96 -11.64
CA ASN A 17 -0.28 -10.64 -10.86
C ASN A 17 -0.77 -10.85 -9.42
N LYS A 18 -0.73 -12.10 -8.95
CA LYS A 18 -1.17 -12.47 -7.59
C LYS A 18 -0.01 -12.63 -6.61
N GLU A 19 1.23 -12.51 -7.08
CA GLU A 19 2.42 -12.50 -6.25
C GLU A 19 2.63 -11.09 -5.69
N VAL A 20 2.74 -11.01 -4.37
CA VAL A 20 2.90 -9.75 -3.64
C VAL A 20 4.13 -9.91 -2.78
N SER A 21 5.15 -9.10 -3.05
CA SER A 21 6.38 -9.05 -2.28
C SER A 21 6.12 -8.48 -0.90
N ASP A 22 6.84 -9.00 0.09
CA ASP A 22 6.72 -8.59 1.49
C ASP A 22 7.42 -7.26 1.78
N TYR A 23 8.37 -6.84 0.93
CA TYR A 23 9.29 -5.73 1.23
C TYR A 23 9.48 -4.71 0.11
N GLU A 24 8.74 -4.83 -0.99
CA GLU A 24 8.81 -3.89 -2.12
C GLU A 24 7.44 -3.63 -2.75
N VAL A 25 7.42 -2.79 -3.79
CA VAL A 25 6.22 -2.53 -4.58
C VAL A 25 5.96 -3.68 -5.55
N SER A 26 4.74 -4.23 -5.51
CA SER A 26 4.24 -5.20 -6.48
C SER A 26 3.08 -4.59 -7.27
N ALA A 27 3.18 -4.59 -8.60
CA ALA A 27 2.01 -4.36 -9.44
C ALA A 27 1.17 -5.62 -9.49
N VAL A 28 -0.04 -5.56 -8.93
CA VAL A 28 -0.98 -6.69 -8.89
C VAL A 28 -2.01 -6.63 -10.01
N TYR A 29 -2.16 -5.45 -10.62
CA TYR A 29 -2.87 -5.23 -11.88
C TYR A 29 -2.21 -4.08 -12.65
N LYS A 30 -2.03 -4.24 -13.97
CA LYS A 30 -1.56 -3.19 -14.87
C LYS A 30 -2.52 -2.98 -16.03
N HIS A 31 -2.99 -1.76 -16.21
CA HIS A 31 -3.77 -1.39 -17.39
C HIS A 31 -2.82 -1.01 -18.53
N PRO A 32 -3.04 -1.47 -19.78
CA PRO A 32 -2.12 -1.19 -20.91
C PRO A 32 -2.00 0.30 -21.22
N GLU A 33 -3.05 1.07 -20.94
CA GLU A 33 -3.12 2.52 -21.14
C GLU A 33 -3.29 3.28 -19.81
N ALA A 34 -2.68 2.79 -18.73
CA ALA A 34 -2.86 3.38 -17.41
C ALA A 34 -2.60 4.89 -17.39
N THR A 35 -3.54 5.64 -16.81
CA THR A 35 -3.47 7.08 -16.58
C THR A 35 -3.38 7.42 -15.09
N ALA A 36 -3.37 6.42 -14.20
CA ALA A 36 -3.22 6.60 -12.76
C ALA A 36 -2.60 5.35 -12.10
N ASP A 37 -1.96 5.54 -10.95
CA ASP A 37 -1.52 4.45 -10.07
C ASP A 37 -2.32 4.48 -8.76
N ILE A 38 -2.97 3.37 -8.41
CA ILE A 38 -3.57 3.16 -7.09
C ILE A 38 -2.56 2.41 -6.23
N VAL A 39 -2.15 2.98 -5.10
CA VAL A 39 -1.11 2.40 -4.24
C VAL A 39 -1.68 2.04 -2.88
N LEU A 40 -1.65 0.75 -2.56
CA LEU A 40 -2.12 0.20 -1.29
C LEU A 40 -0.98 0.03 -0.30
N VAL A 41 -1.14 0.54 0.92
CA VAL A 41 -0.13 0.47 1.99
C VAL A 41 -0.75 -0.07 3.29
N HIS A 42 -0.22 -1.20 3.77
CA HIS A 42 -0.70 -1.84 5.00
C HIS A 42 -0.16 -1.17 6.28
N GLY A 43 -0.74 -1.53 7.44
CA GLY A 43 -0.34 -1.02 8.75
C GLY A 43 0.56 -1.97 9.54
N LEU A 44 0.80 -1.64 10.82
CA LEU A 44 1.58 -2.45 11.78
C LEU A 44 1.04 -3.87 11.92
N LYS A 45 1.94 -4.85 12.09
CA LYS A 45 1.61 -6.28 12.14
C LYS A 45 0.76 -6.79 10.96
N GLY A 46 0.60 -5.96 9.92
CA GLY A 46 -0.08 -6.27 8.69
C GLY A 46 0.89 -6.91 7.69
N HIS A 47 0.32 -7.45 6.62
CA HIS A 47 1.08 -8.06 5.54
C HIS A 47 0.48 -7.59 4.23
N PRO A 48 1.31 -7.25 3.22
CA PRO A 48 0.83 -6.62 2.00
C PRO A 48 -0.23 -7.44 1.25
N LYS A 49 -0.24 -8.76 1.35
CA LYS A 49 -1.32 -9.60 0.82
C LYS A 49 -2.46 -9.82 1.80
N LYS A 50 -2.16 -10.20 3.05
CA LYS A 50 -3.19 -10.61 4.04
C LYS A 50 -4.08 -9.45 4.46
N THR A 51 -3.55 -8.23 4.56
CA THR A 51 -4.32 -7.04 4.96
C THR A 51 -5.47 -6.74 3.99
N TRP A 52 -5.30 -7.05 2.71
CA TRP A 52 -6.31 -6.79 1.68
C TRP A 52 -7.04 -8.05 1.23
N ARG A 53 -7.00 -9.10 2.05
CA ARG A 53 -7.66 -10.37 1.76
C ARG A 53 -8.85 -10.59 2.69
N SER A 54 -9.97 -10.98 2.11
CA SER A 54 -11.16 -11.36 2.87
C SER A 54 -11.02 -12.76 3.50
N LYS A 55 -11.96 -13.11 4.39
CA LYS A 55 -12.04 -14.46 4.98
C LYS A 55 -12.31 -15.56 3.95
N ASN A 56 -12.92 -15.22 2.82
CA ASN A 56 -13.21 -16.15 1.72
C ASN A 56 -12.06 -16.18 0.68
N ASP A 57 -10.85 -15.81 1.09
CA ASP A 57 -9.62 -15.77 0.28
C ASP A 57 -9.62 -14.78 -0.90
N VAL A 58 -10.66 -13.95 -1.05
CA VAL A 58 -10.71 -12.90 -2.07
C VAL A 58 -9.69 -11.80 -1.75
N PHE A 59 -8.70 -11.61 -2.62
CA PHE A 59 -7.74 -10.52 -2.56
C PHE A 59 -8.26 -9.37 -3.42
N TRP A 60 -9.04 -8.49 -2.79
CA TRP A 60 -9.83 -7.48 -3.50
C TRP A 60 -9.03 -6.51 -4.39
N PRO A 61 -7.74 -6.19 -4.15
CA PRO A 61 -6.98 -5.31 -5.06
C PRO A 61 -6.83 -5.89 -6.48
N THR A 62 -6.85 -7.21 -6.62
CA THR A 62 -6.74 -7.90 -7.90
C THR A 62 -8.08 -8.50 -8.33
N ASP A 63 -8.80 -9.11 -7.38
CA ASP A 63 -9.99 -9.91 -7.69
C ASP A 63 -11.27 -9.08 -7.87
N LEU A 64 -11.33 -7.86 -7.29
CA LEU A 64 -12.53 -7.02 -7.32
C LEU A 64 -12.28 -5.62 -7.91
N LEU A 65 -11.19 -4.98 -7.51
CA LEU A 65 -10.94 -3.57 -7.84
C LEU A 65 -10.84 -3.31 -9.36
N PRO A 66 -10.12 -4.13 -10.17
CA PRO A 66 -10.05 -3.91 -11.62
C PRO A 66 -11.41 -4.03 -12.30
N ALA A 67 -12.29 -4.93 -11.82
CA ALA A 67 -13.63 -5.09 -12.36
C ALA A 67 -14.54 -3.91 -11.98
N SER A 68 -14.44 -3.41 -10.75
CA SER A 68 -15.16 -2.22 -10.29
C SER A 68 -14.70 -0.94 -11.01
N LEU A 69 -13.46 -0.91 -11.49
CA LEU A 69 -12.83 0.21 -12.20
C LEU A 69 -12.66 -0.07 -13.69
N LYS A 70 -13.48 -0.94 -14.30
CA LYS A 70 -13.32 -1.40 -15.69
C LYS A 70 -13.27 -0.29 -16.74
N ASP A 71 -13.92 0.84 -16.47
CA ASP A 71 -13.98 2.00 -17.37
C ASP A 71 -12.85 3.00 -17.08
N GLU A 72 -12.07 2.75 -16.02
CA GLU A 72 -10.95 3.56 -15.57
C GLU A 72 -9.61 2.91 -15.92
N LYS A 73 -8.66 3.74 -16.35
CA LYS A 73 -7.34 3.27 -16.77
C LYS A 73 -6.35 3.37 -15.62
N ALA A 74 -6.39 2.44 -14.68
CA ALA A 74 -5.52 2.49 -13.49
C ALA A 74 -4.66 1.23 -13.32
N ASN A 75 -3.42 1.42 -12.89
CA ASN A 75 -2.63 0.34 -12.28
C ASN A 75 -3.03 0.18 -10.81
N VAL A 76 -2.89 -1.05 -10.30
CA VAL A 76 -3.04 -1.34 -8.87
C VAL A 76 -1.72 -1.88 -8.33
N LEU A 77 -1.13 -1.13 -7.42
CA LEU A 77 0.15 -1.39 -6.78
C LEU A 77 -0.06 -1.67 -5.30
N VAL A 78 0.71 -2.60 -4.75
CA VAL A 78 0.72 -2.92 -3.32
C VAL A 78 2.15 -2.77 -2.81
N TYR A 79 2.33 -2.01 -1.74
CA TYR A 79 3.63 -1.85 -1.10
C TYR A 79 3.72 -2.68 0.18
N GLY A 80 4.74 -3.55 0.24
CA GLY A 80 5.14 -4.30 1.42
C GLY A 80 6.29 -3.64 2.19
N TYR A 81 6.22 -3.68 3.52
CA TYR A 81 7.35 -3.37 4.39
C TYR A 81 7.28 -4.21 5.68
N ASN A 82 8.42 -4.36 6.37
CA ASN A 82 8.43 -5.02 7.67
C ASN A 82 7.59 -4.20 8.67
N ALA A 83 6.41 -4.69 9.01
CA ALA A 83 5.49 -4.05 9.94
C ALA A 83 5.57 -4.62 11.36
N ASP A 84 6.43 -5.62 11.60
CA ASP A 84 6.57 -6.34 12.88
C ASP A 84 7.61 -5.71 13.80
N VAL A 85 8.34 -4.69 13.35
CA VAL A 85 9.41 -3.98 14.10
C VAL A 85 8.92 -3.25 15.36
N TYR A 86 7.63 -3.35 15.66
CA TYR A 86 6.95 -2.69 16.78
C TYR A 86 6.32 -3.72 17.75
N SER A 87 6.57 -5.01 17.54
CA SER A 87 6.04 -6.11 18.34
C SER A 87 7.16 -6.79 19.13
N SER A 88 6.96 -6.86 20.45
CA SER A 88 7.72 -7.63 21.45
C SER A 88 9.14 -7.16 21.79
N ASN A 89 9.34 -6.91 23.10
CA ASN A 89 10.61 -6.67 23.83
C ASN A 89 11.23 -5.28 23.83
N SER A 90 10.58 -4.25 23.27
CA SER A 90 10.96 -2.88 23.58
C SER A 90 9.73 -2.12 24.09
N ALA A 91 9.78 -1.68 25.34
CA ALA A 91 8.82 -0.76 25.96
C ALA A 91 8.86 0.65 25.32
N LYS A 92 9.12 0.74 24.01
CA LYS A 92 9.31 1.98 23.26
C LYS A 92 8.28 2.02 22.15
N SER A 93 7.40 3.02 22.24
CA SER A 93 6.59 3.51 21.13
C SER A 93 7.39 3.48 19.82
N PRO A 94 6.75 3.24 18.65
CA PRO A 94 7.37 3.52 17.36
C PRO A 94 8.19 4.80 17.42
N SER A 95 9.52 4.69 17.38
CA SER A 95 10.34 5.90 17.40
C SER A 95 10.14 6.60 16.06
N ASP A 96 10.10 7.93 16.05
CA ASP A 96 10.01 8.70 14.81
C ASP A 96 11.06 8.27 13.78
N ASN A 97 12.23 7.81 14.25
CA ASN A 97 13.31 7.31 13.41
C ASN A 97 12.94 6.03 12.64
N HIS A 98 12.17 5.10 13.22
CA HIS A 98 11.72 3.89 12.51
C HIS A 98 10.64 4.21 11.48
N ILE A 99 9.70 5.11 11.84
CA ILE A 99 8.68 5.60 10.91
C ILE A 99 9.34 6.27 9.71
N PHE A 100 10.34 7.11 9.97
CA PHE A 100 11.11 7.78 8.94
C PHE A 100 11.85 6.80 8.02
N GLN A 101 12.41 5.72 8.56
CA GLN A 101 13.05 4.68 7.75
C GLN A 101 12.05 3.99 6.80
N HIS A 102 10.86 3.60 7.28
CA HIS A 102 9.83 3.04 6.40
C HIS A 102 9.37 4.04 5.34
N ALA A 103 9.20 5.32 5.73
CA ALA A 103 8.86 6.37 4.79
C ALA A 103 9.92 6.51 3.68
N ARG A 104 11.20 6.52 4.03
CA ARG A 104 12.31 6.58 3.06
C ARG A 104 12.36 5.35 2.15
N SER A 105 12.14 4.15 2.70
CA SER A 105 12.07 2.92 1.92
C SER A 105 10.89 2.92 0.95
N LEU A 106 9.72 3.41 1.37
CA LEU A 106 8.55 3.60 0.50
C LEU A 106 8.87 4.55 -0.65
N VAL A 107 9.43 5.73 -0.36
CA VAL A 107 9.77 6.70 -1.41
C VAL A 107 10.77 6.09 -2.39
N THR A 108 11.81 5.41 -1.89
CA THR A 108 12.82 4.75 -2.72
C THR A 108 12.21 3.67 -3.61
N SER A 109 11.49 2.71 -3.03
CA SER A 109 10.93 1.57 -3.74
C SER A 109 9.91 2.00 -4.80
N LEU A 110 8.96 2.88 -4.44
CA LEU A 110 7.94 3.33 -5.37
C LEU A 110 8.50 4.24 -6.48
N THR A 111 9.49 5.09 -6.17
CA THR A 111 10.16 5.91 -7.19
C THR A 111 10.90 5.03 -8.20
N GLN A 112 11.64 4.02 -7.73
CA GLN A 112 12.36 3.09 -8.61
C GLN A 112 11.40 2.30 -9.48
N PHE A 113 10.32 1.75 -8.89
CA PHE A 113 9.27 1.05 -9.60
C PHE A 113 8.67 1.91 -10.72
N ARG A 114 8.17 3.12 -10.39
CA ARG A 114 7.54 4.04 -11.35
C ARG A 114 8.49 4.51 -12.44
N ARG A 115 9.79 4.65 -12.15
CA ARG A 115 10.81 4.95 -13.18
C ARG A 115 10.99 3.79 -14.14
N GLY A 116 11.10 2.57 -13.64
CA GLY A 116 11.22 1.36 -14.46
C GLY A 116 10.01 1.17 -15.37
N GLU A 117 8.82 1.47 -14.84
CA GLU A 117 7.54 1.35 -15.55
C GLU A 117 7.15 2.58 -16.37
N LYS A 118 7.95 3.65 -16.33
CA LYS A 118 7.69 4.93 -16.99
C LYS A 118 6.35 5.58 -16.58
N THR A 119 5.93 5.37 -15.33
CA THR A 119 4.69 5.93 -14.76
C THR A 119 4.93 7.09 -13.80
N VAL A 120 6.14 7.68 -13.78
CA VAL A 120 6.56 8.72 -12.81
C VAL A 120 5.61 9.92 -12.75
N GLU A 121 4.97 10.29 -13.86
CA GLU A 121 4.05 11.44 -13.96
C GLU A 121 2.58 11.07 -13.70
N LEU A 122 2.24 9.78 -13.58
CA LEU A 122 0.84 9.37 -13.42
C LEU A 122 0.32 9.78 -12.03
N PRO A 123 -0.88 10.37 -11.91
CA PRO A 123 -1.46 10.67 -10.61
C PRO A 123 -1.52 9.42 -9.70
N ILE A 124 -1.22 9.62 -8.43
CA ILE A 124 -1.23 8.59 -7.38
C ILE A 124 -2.45 8.76 -6.50
N ILE A 125 -3.21 7.67 -6.36
CA ILE A 125 -4.30 7.54 -5.39
C ILE A 125 -3.86 6.54 -4.32
N TRP A 126 -3.69 7.00 -3.09
CA TRP A 126 -3.27 6.15 -2.00
C TRP A 126 -4.47 5.51 -1.30
N ILE A 127 -4.40 4.20 -1.02
CA ILE A 127 -5.31 3.53 -0.10
C ILE A 127 -4.48 3.00 1.05
N VAL A 128 -4.65 3.62 2.22
CA VAL A 128 -3.76 3.39 3.36
C VAL A 128 -4.52 2.84 4.53
N HIS A 129 -4.01 1.78 5.14
CA HIS A 129 -4.62 1.17 6.31
C HIS A 129 -3.82 1.52 7.57
N SER A 130 -4.53 2.00 8.59
CA SER A 130 -3.99 2.18 9.94
C SER A 130 -2.66 2.97 9.91
N PHE A 131 -1.60 2.42 10.50
CA PHE A 131 -0.26 3.00 10.55
C PHE A 131 0.38 3.24 9.17
N GLY A 132 -0.05 2.51 8.14
CA GLY A 132 0.40 2.76 6.76
C GLY A 132 0.12 4.19 6.32
N GLY A 133 -0.96 4.80 6.82
CA GLY A 133 -1.25 6.20 6.55
C GLY A 133 -0.31 7.18 7.26
N ILE A 134 0.27 6.82 8.40
CA ILE A 134 1.34 7.61 9.04
C ILE A 134 2.63 7.50 8.23
N VAL A 135 2.97 6.30 7.76
CA VAL A 135 4.13 6.06 6.88
C VAL A 135 4.00 6.89 5.60
N VAL A 136 2.83 6.86 4.94
CA VAL A 136 2.58 7.65 3.72
C VAL A 136 2.68 9.15 3.98
N LYS A 137 2.07 9.68 5.06
CA LYS A 137 2.21 11.11 5.40
C LYS A 137 3.67 11.52 5.56
N LYS A 138 4.47 10.72 6.29
CA LYS A 138 5.91 10.99 6.48
C LYS A 138 6.70 10.85 5.17
N ALA A 139 6.32 9.90 4.31
CA ALA A 139 6.93 9.72 2.99
C ALA A 139 6.67 10.92 2.06
N LEU A 140 5.46 11.48 2.10
CA LEU A 140 5.11 12.67 1.30
C LEU A 140 5.85 13.92 1.79
N LEU A 141 5.97 14.12 3.11
CA LEU A 141 6.79 15.19 3.67
C LEU A 141 8.26 15.05 3.26
N PHE A 142 8.83 13.85 3.41
CA PHE A 142 10.19 13.56 2.98
C PHE A 142 10.38 13.78 1.47
N SER A 143 9.45 13.32 0.63
CA SER A 143 9.45 13.53 -0.82
C SER A 143 9.42 15.01 -1.20
N GLN A 144 8.65 15.83 -0.48
CA GLN A 144 8.57 17.28 -0.69
C GLN A 144 9.89 18.01 -0.37
N GLU A 145 10.59 17.57 0.68
CA GLU A 145 11.86 18.16 1.15
C GLU A 145 13.04 17.92 0.19
N LEU A 146 12.95 16.93 -0.70
CA LEU A 146 13.98 16.62 -1.69
C LEU A 146 13.94 17.63 -2.84
N GLN A 147 14.70 18.73 -2.68
CA GLN A 147 14.73 19.86 -3.62
C GLN A 147 15.95 19.89 -4.56
N LEU A 148 16.92 18.99 -4.37
CA LEU A 148 18.11 18.95 -5.23
C LEU A 148 17.74 18.46 -6.64
N VAL A 149 18.33 19.08 -7.67
CA VAL A 149 18.04 18.80 -9.09
C VAL A 149 18.24 17.31 -9.42
N GLU A 150 19.26 16.67 -8.86
CA GLU A 150 19.55 15.24 -9.06
C GLU A 150 18.55 14.29 -8.38
N GLN A 151 17.70 14.82 -7.48
CA GLN A 151 16.71 14.06 -6.70
C GLN A 151 15.27 14.37 -7.09
N GLN A 152 15.03 15.13 -8.17
CA GLN A 152 13.68 15.50 -8.61
C GLN A 152 12.75 14.30 -8.79
N HIS A 153 13.28 13.14 -9.19
CA HIS A 153 12.49 11.92 -9.30
C HIS A 153 11.88 11.47 -7.96
N TYR A 154 12.52 11.73 -6.83
CA TYR A 154 11.96 11.38 -5.51
C TYR A 154 10.87 12.35 -5.07
N ARG A 155 10.88 13.58 -5.56
CA ARG A 155 9.80 14.58 -5.36
C ARG A 155 8.53 14.24 -6.15
N SER A 156 8.64 13.33 -7.13
CA SER A 156 7.51 12.92 -7.98
C SER A 156 6.35 12.34 -7.17
N LEU A 157 6.59 11.67 -6.04
CA LEU A 157 5.51 11.11 -5.23
C LEU A 157 4.65 12.20 -4.59
N PHE A 158 5.28 13.25 -4.04
CA PHE A 158 4.55 14.40 -3.52
C PHE A 158 3.77 15.11 -4.63
N VAL A 159 4.43 15.39 -5.76
CA VAL A 159 3.81 16.13 -6.88
C VAL A 159 2.69 15.34 -7.56
N SER A 160 2.84 14.03 -7.71
CA SER A 160 1.86 13.17 -8.36
C SER A 160 0.75 12.72 -7.42
N THR A 161 0.83 12.98 -6.11
CA THR A 161 -0.23 12.58 -5.18
C THR A 161 -1.50 13.38 -5.45
N TYR A 162 -2.53 12.68 -5.92
CA TYR A 162 -3.84 13.25 -6.23
C TYR A 162 -4.80 13.10 -5.06
N ALA A 163 -4.84 11.92 -4.42
CA ALA A 163 -5.76 11.63 -3.32
C ALA A 163 -5.19 10.61 -2.33
N ILE A 164 -5.69 10.64 -1.10
CA ILE A 164 -5.39 9.65 -0.05
C ILE A 164 -6.69 9.21 0.61
N ILE A 165 -6.94 7.91 0.64
CA ILE A 165 -8.07 7.25 1.29
C ILE A 165 -7.56 6.57 2.56
N PHE A 166 -7.96 7.09 3.72
CA PHE A 166 -7.55 6.57 5.03
C PHE A 166 -8.52 5.52 5.55
N LEU A 167 -8.01 4.34 5.88
CA LEU A 167 -8.77 3.24 6.48
C LEU A 167 -8.29 3.02 7.91
N GLY A 168 -8.95 3.64 8.89
CA GLY A 168 -8.61 3.50 10.30
C GLY A 168 -7.25 4.10 10.70
N THR A 169 -6.75 5.10 9.98
CA THR A 169 -5.48 5.78 10.29
C THR A 169 -5.65 6.81 11.42
N PRO A 170 -4.74 6.91 12.39
CA PRO A 170 -4.71 8.03 13.31
C PRO A 170 -4.21 9.32 12.67
N HIS A 171 -4.70 10.46 13.13
CA HIS A 171 -4.27 11.75 12.60
C HIS A 171 -3.54 12.63 13.64
N ASN A 172 -3.68 12.38 14.95
CA ASN A 172 -3.10 13.23 16.00
C ASN A 172 -1.93 12.58 16.73
N GLY A 173 -0.90 13.37 17.07
CA GLY A 173 0.39 12.89 17.60
C GLY A 173 0.33 12.21 18.98
N SER A 174 -0.62 12.59 19.85
CA SER A 174 -0.85 11.94 21.15
C SER A 174 -1.46 10.53 21.02
N ASP A 175 -2.01 10.19 19.85
CA ASP A 175 -2.57 8.87 19.58
C ASP A 175 -1.48 7.86 19.19
N ILE A 176 -0.42 8.28 18.49
CA ILE A 176 0.60 7.36 17.92
C ILE A 176 1.28 6.50 19.01
N ALA A 177 1.54 7.04 20.19
CA ALA A 177 2.09 6.28 21.33
C ALA A 177 1.06 5.31 21.96
N LYS A 178 -0.23 5.64 21.90
CA LYS A 178 -1.34 4.78 22.34
C LYS A 178 -1.71 3.72 21.29
N TRP A 179 -1.28 3.91 20.04
CA TRP A 179 -1.66 3.07 18.89
C TRP A 179 -1.10 1.66 18.95
N GLY A 180 0.03 1.43 19.60
CA GLY A 180 0.53 0.07 19.83
C GLY A 180 -0.53 -0.81 20.52
N HIS A 181 -1.20 -0.25 21.54
CA HIS A 181 -2.25 -0.93 22.29
C HIS A 181 -3.58 -1.02 21.53
N VAL A 182 -3.93 -0.02 20.71
CA VAL A 182 -5.16 -0.04 19.90
C VAL A 182 -5.07 -1.07 18.77
N VAL A 183 -3.91 -1.18 18.11
CA VAL A 183 -3.64 -2.23 17.09
C VAL A 183 -3.67 -3.60 17.73
N GLU A 184 -3.02 -3.76 18.88
CA GLU A 184 -3.06 -5.00 19.64
C GLU A 184 -4.49 -5.40 20.04
N ALA A 185 -5.29 -4.45 20.52
CA ALA A 185 -6.70 -4.67 20.84
C ALA A 185 -7.54 -5.04 19.60
N ALA A 186 -7.37 -4.34 18.47
CA ALA A 186 -8.08 -4.66 17.24
C ALA A 186 -7.70 -6.05 16.69
N ILE A 187 -6.41 -6.43 16.80
CA ILE A 187 -5.93 -7.76 16.43
C ILE A 187 -6.52 -8.83 17.35
N ASN A 188 -6.53 -8.61 18.67
CA ASN A 188 -7.09 -9.55 19.64
C ASN A 188 -8.61 -9.76 19.46
N ILE A 189 -9.31 -8.76 18.91
CA ILE A 189 -10.72 -8.90 18.53
C ILE A 189 -10.88 -9.68 17.22
N ALA A 190 -9.96 -9.52 16.27
CA ALA A 190 -10.00 -10.18 14.97
C ALA A 190 -9.47 -11.63 14.99
N VAL A 191 -8.60 -11.98 15.94
CA VAL A 191 -8.05 -13.33 16.15
C VAL A 191 -8.81 -13.97 17.32
N PRO A 192 -9.66 -14.99 17.09
CA PRO A 192 -10.40 -15.61 18.18
C PRO A 192 -9.43 -16.28 19.17
N GLN A 193 -9.61 -15.98 20.47
CA GLN A 193 -8.81 -16.48 21.61
C GLN A 193 -8.67 -18.02 21.69
N LYS A 194 -9.42 -18.78 20.87
CA LYS A 194 -9.36 -20.25 20.83
C LYS A 194 -8.16 -20.82 20.07
N LEU A 195 -7.37 -20.00 19.36
CA LEU A 195 -6.16 -20.46 18.66
C LEU A 195 -4.95 -20.70 19.59
N PHE A 196 -5.00 -20.28 20.86
CA PHE A 196 -3.92 -20.48 21.83
C PHE A 196 -4.29 -21.43 22.99
N ALA A 197 -5.43 -22.14 22.90
CA ALA A 197 -5.90 -23.06 23.93
C ALA A 197 -5.84 -24.54 23.50
N THR A 198 -4.83 -24.91 22.73
CA THR A 198 -4.48 -26.32 22.48
C THR A 198 -2.97 -26.46 22.43
N GLU A 199 -2.36 -26.61 23.61
CA GLU A 199 -1.23 -27.51 23.88
C GLU A 199 -0.96 -27.46 25.39
N SER A 200 -1.80 -28.20 26.12
CA SER A 200 -1.46 -28.70 27.46
C SER A 200 -1.99 -30.12 27.58
N HIS A 201 -1.19 -31.06 27.09
CA HIS A 201 -1.13 -32.44 27.58
C HIS A 201 0.29 -32.94 27.44
#